data_AF-A0A6J3BTH3-F1
#
_entry.id   AF-A0A6J3BTH3-F1
#
_cell.length_a   1.000
_cell.length_b   1.000
_cell.length_c   1.000
_cell.angle_alpha   90.00
_cell.angle_beta   90.00
_cell.angle_gamma   90.00
#
_symmetry.space_group_name_H-M   'P 1'
#
loop_
_entity.id
_entity.type
_entity.pdbx_description
1 polymer ?
#
loop_
_entity_poly.entity_id
_entity_poly.type
_entity_poly.pdbx_seq_one_letter_code
_entity_poly.pdbx_strand_id
1 'polypeptide(L)'
;MDSKGGQNISASNLASSPLIEENGVVYIAIKGSLHANDCSVFGLGQEEIKALTKKYPGSGVVVNGIAIKTNVLDALNSLSQLGYKIISSTGETEITWTMQREI
;
A
#
# COMPACT_ATOMS: atom_id res chain seq x y z
N MET A 1 37.85 -41.14 -2.62
CA MET A 1 37.04 -40.58 -1.52
C MET A 1 36.44 -39.28 -2.02
N ASP A 2 35.27 -39.39 -2.64
CA ASP A 2 34.44 -38.26 -3.03
C ASP A 2 33.93 -37.55 -1.77
N SER A 3 34.11 -36.24 -1.69
CA SER A 3 33.36 -35.41 -0.75
C SER A 3 32.85 -34.16 -1.48
N LYS A 4 31.56 -34.23 -1.85
CA LYS A 4 30.74 -33.11 -2.26
C LYS A 4 30.52 -32.20 -1.05
N GLY A 5 30.91 -30.94 -1.14
CA GLY A 5 30.56 -29.88 -0.19
C GLY A 5 29.90 -28.73 -0.93
N GLY A 6 28.58 -28.60 -0.76
CA GLY A 6 27.70 -27.78 -1.58
C GLY A 6 27.95 -26.27 -1.50
N GLN A 7 27.71 -25.62 -2.64
CA GLN A 7 27.55 -24.17 -2.74
C GLN A 7 26.27 -23.76 -2.01
N ASN A 8 26.37 -22.82 -1.06
CA ASN A 8 25.21 -22.06 -0.59
C ASN A 8 25.53 -20.57 -0.70
N ILE A 9 25.31 -20.05 -1.90
CA ILE A 9 25.24 -18.61 -2.17
C ILE A 9 23.88 -18.15 -1.63
N SER A 10 23.80 -17.70 -0.37
CA SER A 10 22.62 -16.98 0.11
C SER A 10 22.69 -15.54 -0.36
N ALA A 11 22.23 -15.32 -1.59
CA ALA A 11 21.81 -14.01 -2.05
C ALA A 11 20.46 -13.68 -1.39
N SER A 12 20.43 -12.67 -0.54
CA SER A 12 19.20 -11.94 -0.26
C SER A 12 19.48 -10.45 -0.35
N ASN A 13 19.86 -10.02 -1.56
CA ASN A 13 19.62 -8.65 -1.99
C ASN A 13 18.10 -8.48 -2.04
N LEU A 14 17.51 -7.90 -1.00
CA LEU A 14 16.13 -7.41 -1.02
C LEU A 14 16.09 -6.07 -1.79
N ALA A 15 16.71 -6.05 -2.96
CA ALA A 15 16.64 -4.97 -3.93
C ALA A 15 15.85 -5.51 -5.13
N SER A 16 14.89 -4.70 -5.57
CA SER A 16 13.87 -4.91 -6.62
C SER A 16 12.83 -6.01 -6.35
N SER A 17 11.74 -5.62 -5.68
CA SER A 17 10.45 -6.31 -5.85
C SER A 17 10.03 -6.22 -7.34
N PRO A 18 9.87 -7.33 -8.07
CA PRO A 18 9.80 -7.35 -9.52
C PRO A 18 8.37 -7.17 -10.07
N LEU A 19 7.61 -6.18 -9.58
CA LEU A 19 6.25 -5.91 -10.09
C LEU A 19 6.00 -4.45 -10.48
N ILE A 20 6.95 -3.56 -10.21
CA ILE A 20 6.98 -2.23 -10.80
C ILE A 20 7.95 -2.37 -11.97
N GLU A 21 7.59 -1.83 -13.15
CA GLU A 21 8.45 -1.73 -14.35
C GLU A 21 8.30 -2.76 -15.48
N GLU A 22 7.06 -3.13 -15.86
CA GLU A 22 6.82 -3.49 -17.27
C GLU A 22 5.63 -2.75 -17.91
N ASN A 23 4.63 -2.33 -17.11
CA ASN A 23 3.41 -1.67 -17.63
C ASN A 23 3.10 -0.28 -17.04
N GLY A 24 3.96 0.29 -16.18
CA GLY A 24 3.74 1.63 -15.61
C GLY A 24 2.49 1.73 -14.73
N VAL A 25 2.09 0.67 -14.02
CA VAL A 25 0.93 0.70 -13.11
C VAL A 25 1.35 0.35 -11.69
N VAL A 26 0.86 1.11 -10.71
CA VAL A 26 1.02 0.83 -9.27
C VAL A 26 -0.31 0.55 -8.61
N TYR A 27 -0.30 -0.31 -7.60
CA TYR A 27 -1.47 -0.73 -6.86
C TYR A 27 -1.32 -0.45 -5.38
N ILE A 28 -2.42 -0.03 -4.76
CA ILE A 28 -2.54 0.13 -3.32
C ILE A 28 -3.81 -0.56 -2.82
N ALA A 29 -3.85 -0.86 -1.54
CA ALA A 29 -5.07 -1.28 -0.86
C ALA A 29 -5.39 -0.29 0.25
N ILE A 30 -6.66 0.08 0.37
CA ILE A 30 -7.19 0.81 1.52
C ILE A 30 -8.24 -0.05 2.20
N LYS A 31 -8.14 -0.19 3.51
CA LYS A 31 -9.07 -0.95 4.35
C LYS A 31 -9.70 -0.02 5.38
N GLY A 32 -11.02 -0.08 5.50
CA GLY A 32 -11.75 0.77 6.46
C GLY A 32 -13.24 0.46 6.49
N SER A 33 -13.98 1.23 7.30
CA SER A 33 -15.44 1.13 7.39
C SER A 33 -16.06 2.50 7.14
N LEU A 34 -17.26 2.51 6.54
CA LEU A 34 -18.06 3.74 6.41
C LEU A 34 -18.55 4.27 7.76
N HIS A 35 -18.50 3.45 8.82
CA HIS A 35 -18.90 3.82 10.17
C HIS A 35 -17.72 4.23 11.06
N ALA A 36 -16.49 4.18 10.56
CA ALA A 36 -15.27 4.51 11.29
C ALA A 36 -14.69 5.87 10.86
N ASN A 37 -13.93 6.49 11.77
CA ASN A 37 -13.17 7.73 11.51
C ASN A 37 -11.67 7.46 11.30
N ASP A 38 -11.32 6.23 10.98
CA ASP A 38 -10.00 5.85 10.54
C ASP A 38 -10.03 4.72 9.50
N CYS A 39 -8.93 4.60 8.79
CA CYS A 39 -8.68 3.58 7.79
C CYS A 39 -7.18 3.29 7.70
N SER A 40 -6.80 2.22 7.01
CA SER A 40 -5.40 1.86 6.77
C SER A 40 -5.11 1.73 5.29
N VAL A 41 -3.97 2.25 4.83
CA VAL A 41 -3.54 2.18 3.43
C VAL A 41 -2.21 1.44 3.34
N PHE A 42 -2.10 0.58 2.33
CA PHE A 42 -0.96 -0.32 2.11
C PHE A 42 -0.43 -0.12 0.68
N GLY A 43 0.89 -0.19 0.52
CA GLY A 43 1.55 -0.08 -0.79
C GLY A 43 1.88 1.34 -1.27
N LEU A 44 1.66 2.37 -0.45
CA LEU A 44 2.02 3.75 -0.80
C LEU A 44 3.54 3.97 -0.83
N GLY A 45 3.98 4.86 -1.73
CA GLY A 45 5.34 5.39 -1.76
C GLY A 45 5.57 6.48 -0.69
N GLN A 46 6.84 6.79 -0.42
CA GLN A 46 7.23 7.68 0.68
C GLN A 46 6.67 9.12 0.56
N GLU A 47 6.65 9.68 -0.65
CA GLU A 47 6.10 11.02 -0.87
C GLU A 47 4.59 11.08 -0.65
N GLU A 48 3.88 10.00 -0.99
CA GLU A 48 2.43 9.89 -0.79
C GLU A 48 2.10 9.73 0.69
N ILE A 49 2.87 8.90 1.40
CA ILE A 49 2.79 8.76 2.86
C ILE A 49 2.98 10.12 3.52
N LYS A 50 4.01 10.88 3.12
CA LYS A 50 4.29 12.21 3.64
C LYS A 50 3.16 13.21 3.34
N ALA A 51 2.60 13.18 2.14
CA ALA A 51 1.49 14.04 1.76
C ALA A 51 0.22 13.75 2.59
N LEU A 52 -0.13 12.47 2.74
CA LEU A 52 -1.32 12.05 3.49
C LEU A 52 -1.16 12.29 5.00
N THR A 53 -0.02 11.98 5.59
CA THR A 53 0.25 12.22 7.02
C THR A 53 0.27 13.72 7.36
N LYS A 54 0.71 14.57 6.42
CA LYS A 54 0.58 16.03 6.56
C LYS A 54 -0.88 16.50 6.46
N LYS A 55 -1.67 15.93 5.56
CA LYS A 55 -3.09 16.28 5.38
C LYS A 55 -3.95 15.81 6.56
N TYR A 56 -3.61 14.68 7.17
CA TYR A 56 -4.36 14.05 8.26
C TYR A 56 -3.47 13.88 9.50
N PRO A 57 -3.36 14.91 10.35
CA PRO A 57 -2.55 14.84 11.58
C PRO A 57 -2.98 13.67 12.48
N GLY A 58 -2.00 13.02 13.12
CA GLY A 58 -2.23 11.82 13.95
C GLY A 58 -2.26 10.50 13.17
N SER A 59 -2.15 10.56 11.84
CA SER A 59 -1.87 9.39 10.99
C SER A 59 -0.43 8.91 11.21
N GLY A 60 -0.20 7.60 11.05
CA GLY A 60 1.10 7.01 11.38
C GLY A 60 1.30 5.62 10.79
N VAL A 61 2.51 5.08 10.97
CA VAL A 61 2.88 3.77 10.44
C VAL A 61 2.18 2.66 11.22
N VAL A 62 1.67 1.67 10.50
CA VAL A 62 1.21 0.38 11.03
C VAL A 62 1.98 -0.74 10.33
N VAL A 63 1.71 -2.00 10.71
CA VAL A 63 2.34 -3.14 10.06
C VAL A 63 2.02 -3.12 8.56
N ASN A 64 3.06 -3.01 7.73
CA ASN A 64 3.01 -2.99 6.25
C ASN A 64 2.20 -1.83 5.61
N GLY A 65 1.86 -0.79 6.37
CA GLY A 65 1.05 0.30 5.84
C GLY A 65 1.03 1.53 6.73
N ILE A 66 0.04 2.38 6.53
CA ILE A 66 -0.20 3.57 7.34
C ILE A 66 -1.65 3.62 7.80
N ALA A 67 -1.87 3.93 9.07
CA ALA A 67 -3.19 4.31 9.57
C ALA A 67 -3.44 5.79 9.27
N ILE A 68 -4.57 6.09 8.64
CA ILE A 68 -5.03 7.44 8.34
C ILE A 68 -6.16 7.80 9.31
N LYS A 69 -6.00 8.92 10.01
CA LYS A 69 -7.00 9.47 10.95
C LYS A 69 -8.04 10.34 10.23
N THR A 70 -8.81 9.69 9.37
CA THR A 70 -9.99 10.26 8.69
C THR A 70 -10.95 9.14 8.30
N ASN A 71 -12.22 9.49 8.05
CA ASN A 71 -13.17 8.54 7.47
C ASN A 71 -12.70 8.05 6.09
N VAL A 72 -13.14 6.85 5.70
CA VAL A 72 -12.64 6.19 4.50
C VAL A 72 -13.00 6.92 3.19
N LEU A 73 -14.11 7.66 3.16
CA LEU A 73 -14.51 8.44 1.98
C LEU A 73 -13.51 9.56 1.69
N ASP A 74 -13.08 10.30 2.72
CA ASP A 74 -12.08 11.37 2.57
C ASP A 74 -10.71 10.83 2.19
N ALA A 75 -10.34 9.66 2.72
CA ALA A 75 -9.11 8.99 2.35
C ALA A 75 -9.14 8.55 0.87
N LEU A 76 -10.23 7.91 0.42
CA LEU A 76 -10.43 7.54 -0.99
C LEU A 76 -10.36 8.75 -1.91
N ASN A 77 -11.03 9.85 -1.56
CA ASN A 77 -10.99 11.09 -2.34
C ASN A 77 -9.56 11.65 -2.46
N SER A 78 -8.79 11.61 -1.37
CA SER A 78 -7.39 12.03 -1.39
C SER A 78 -6.51 11.14 -2.24
N LEU A 79 -6.70 9.82 -2.18
CA LEU A 79 -5.99 8.87 -3.04
C LEU A 79 -6.36 9.09 -4.52
N SER A 80 -7.62 9.42 -4.82
CA SER A 80 -8.03 9.78 -6.18
C SER A 80 -7.41 11.09 -6.68
N GLN A 81 -7.18 12.08 -5.80
CA GLN A 81 -6.41 13.28 -6.15
C GLN A 81 -4.94 12.97 -6.47
N LEU A 82 -4.39 11.89 -5.92
CA LEU A 82 -3.05 11.38 -6.25
C LEU A 82 -3.03 10.52 -7.53
N GLY A 83 -4.17 10.36 -8.20
CA GLY A 83 -4.30 9.62 -9.46
C GLY A 83 -4.79 8.17 -9.32
N TYR A 84 -5.08 7.70 -8.10
CA TYR A 84 -5.56 6.34 -7.89
C TYR A 84 -7.05 6.20 -8.21
N LYS A 85 -7.39 5.12 -8.92
CA LYS A 85 -8.77 4.73 -9.26
C LYS A 85 -9.11 3.42 -8.56
N ILE A 86 -10.31 3.32 -7.99
CA ILE A 86 -10.81 2.06 -7.42
C ILE A 86 -11.02 1.06 -8.56
N ILE A 87 -10.51 -0.17 -8.40
CA ILE A 87 -10.71 -1.26 -9.37
C ILE A 87 -11.50 -2.44 -8.82
N SER A 88 -11.50 -2.62 -7.50
CA SER A 88 -12.30 -3.63 -6.83
C SER A 88 -12.53 -3.27 -5.37
N SER A 89 -13.57 -3.86 -4.79
CA SER A 89 -13.85 -3.80 -3.36
C SER A 89 -14.31 -5.16 -2.84
N THR A 90 -13.95 -5.49 -1.61
CA THR A 90 -14.37 -6.74 -0.95
C THR A 90 -14.53 -6.52 0.55
N GLY A 91 -15.46 -7.25 1.18
CA GLY A 91 -15.79 -7.13 2.60
C GLY A 91 -17.21 -6.64 2.86
N GLU A 92 -17.64 -6.69 4.11
CA GLU A 92 -18.99 -6.31 4.55
C GLU A 92 -18.94 -5.13 5.54
N THR A 93 -18.52 -5.37 6.79
CA THR A 93 -18.41 -4.32 7.82
C THR A 93 -17.14 -3.48 7.67
N GLU A 94 -16.04 -4.15 7.34
CA GLU A 94 -14.76 -3.56 7.00
C GLU A 94 -14.45 -3.97 5.56
N ILE A 95 -14.32 -2.97 4.71
CA ILE A 95 -14.17 -3.13 3.27
C ILE A 95 -12.72 -2.82 2.91
N THR A 96 -12.17 -3.62 2.02
CA THR A 96 -10.90 -3.35 1.36
C THR A 96 -11.18 -2.91 -0.07
N TRP A 97 -10.70 -1.73 -0.45
CA TRP A 97 -10.69 -1.25 -1.82
C TRP A 97 -9.28 -1.36 -2.39
N THR A 98 -9.16 -2.05 -3.51
CA THR A 98 -7.94 -2.03 -4.30
C THR A 98 -8.00 -0.85 -5.25
N MET A 99 -6.94 -0.05 -5.28
CA MET A 99 -6.82 1.08 -6.20
C MET A 99 -5.58 0.97 -7.06
N GLN A 100 -5.64 1.50 -8.28
CA GLN A 100 -4.53 1.52 -9.22
C GLN A 100 -4.25 2.92 -9.76
N ARG A 101 -2.99 3.21 -10.08
CA ARG A 101 -2.58 4.44 -10.77
C ARG A 101 -1.56 4.10 -11.86
N GLU A 102 -1.70 4.74 -13.02
CA GLU A 102 -0.69 4.74 -14.09
C GLU A 102 0.41 5.77 -13.79
N ILE A 103 1.67 5.41 -13.99
CA ILE A 103 2.88 6.23 -13.82
C ILE A 103 3.32 6.80 -15.15
#